data_AF-A0A9Q1LYU1-F1
#
_entry.id   AF-A0A9Q1LYU1-F1
#
_cell.length_a   1.000
_cell.length_b   1.000
_cell.length_c   1.000
_cell.angle_alpha   90.00
_cell.angle_beta   90.00
_cell.angle_gamma   90.00
#
_symmetry.space_group_name_H-M   'P 1'
#
loop_
_entity.id
_entity.type
_entity.pdbx_description
1 polymer ?
#
loop_
_entity_poly.entity_id
_entity_poly.type
_entity_poly.pdbx_seq_one_letter_code
_entity_poly.pdbx_strand_id
1 'polypeptide(L)'
;MLDELLLEVTCPLIHYSVLFILQQFDGHGTLMHKIATKLAVGSYGEGELMSLLQTLYIKRPQSTTSFSGDDDEPVIGFFPKEKAYALRYQTAGMLETVLRQGVLGEDDIGEESPRNLKLPSKQPSIEESERILPHLGTWKGHSRTTRTGVYGGTVTEADTTAVLEMNKNDQLLYIFTSINHLTT
;
A
#
# COMPACT_ATOMS: atom_id res chain seq x y z
N MET A 1 -16.90 14.83 14.63
CA MET A 1 -16.61 14.56 13.20
C MET A 1 -15.14 14.71 12.86
N LEU A 2 -14.42 15.74 13.37
CA LEU A 2 -12.99 15.59 13.67
C LEU A 2 -12.74 14.35 14.56
N ASP A 3 -13.73 14.00 15.40
CA ASP A 3 -13.73 12.85 16.31
C ASP A 3 -13.43 11.47 15.70
N GLU A 4 -13.68 11.19 14.42
CA GLU A 4 -13.40 9.84 13.87
C GLU A 4 -11.96 9.69 13.36
N LEU A 5 -11.38 10.73 12.75
CA LEU A 5 -9.94 10.79 12.51
C LEU A 5 -9.18 10.97 13.83
N LEU A 6 -9.75 11.74 14.76
CA LEU A 6 -9.26 11.84 16.12
C LEU A 6 -9.38 10.49 16.82
N LEU A 7 -10.41 9.64 16.71
CA LEU A 7 -10.49 8.44 17.58
C LEU A 7 -9.36 7.41 17.38
N GLU A 8 -8.77 7.31 16.19
CA GLU A 8 -7.57 6.48 15.95
C GLU A 8 -6.24 7.25 16.09
N VAL A 9 -6.26 8.59 16.02
CA VAL A 9 -5.06 9.45 16.17
C VAL A 9 -4.93 10.09 17.57
N THR A 10 -6.01 10.10 18.36
CA THR A 10 -6.09 10.55 19.77
C THR A 10 -5.77 9.40 20.69
N CYS A 11 -4.53 8.94 20.60
CA CYS A 11 -3.85 8.54 21.81
C CYS A 11 -2.66 9.48 22.00
N PRO A 12 -2.53 10.11 23.18
CA PRO A 12 -1.48 11.08 23.44
C PRO A 12 -0.12 10.40 23.25
N LEU A 13 0.74 10.98 22.40
CA LEU A 13 2.15 10.61 22.28
C LEU A 13 2.45 9.14 21.95
N ILE A 14 1.64 8.44 21.14
CA ILE A 14 2.06 7.11 20.68
C ILE A 14 3.06 7.28 19.53
N HIS A 15 4.34 7.27 19.87
CA HIS A 15 5.39 6.84 18.94
C HIS A 15 5.31 5.32 18.84
N TYR A 16 4.67 4.82 17.79
CA TYR A 16 4.78 3.40 17.45
C TYR A 16 5.84 3.25 16.38
N SER A 17 6.66 2.21 16.51
CA SER A 17 7.61 1.85 15.49
C SER A 17 7.50 0.37 15.17
N VAL A 18 7.33 0.06 13.89
CA VAL A 18 7.11 -1.30 13.40
C VAL A 18 8.23 -1.66 12.46
N LEU A 19 8.82 -2.84 12.67
CA LEU A 19 9.76 -3.44 11.74
C LEU A 19 8.97 -4.25 10.71
N PHE A 20 9.22 -4.03 9.43
CA PHE A 20 8.60 -4.76 8.33
C PHE A 20 9.61 -4.95 7.20
N ILE A 21 9.24 -5.79 6.23
CA ILE A 21 10.07 -6.06 5.05
C ILE A 21 9.33 -5.51 3.85
N LEU A 22 9.95 -4.57 3.15
CA LEU A 22 9.50 -4.16 1.82
C LEU A 22 9.92 -5.22 0.81
N GLN A 23 8.94 -5.72 0.06
CA GLN A 23 9.13 -6.72 -0.98
C GLN A 23 8.82 -6.07 -2.33
N GLN A 24 9.83 -6.03 -3.21
CA GLN A 24 9.63 -5.61 -4.59
C GLN A 24 9.40 -6.84 -5.45
N PHE A 25 8.40 -6.80 -6.33
CA PHE A 25 8.12 -7.83 -7.33
C PHE A 25 8.18 -7.23 -8.73
N ASP A 26 8.49 -8.05 -9.74
CA ASP A 26 8.30 -7.70 -11.14
C ASP A 26 6.85 -7.93 -11.60
N GLY A 27 6.57 -7.65 -12.88
CA GLY A 27 5.23 -7.85 -13.47
C GLY A 27 4.79 -9.31 -13.58
N HIS A 28 5.71 -10.27 -13.44
CA HIS A 28 5.42 -11.71 -13.42
C HIS A 28 5.24 -12.25 -12.00
N GLY A 29 5.41 -11.41 -10.97
CA GLY A 29 5.31 -11.80 -9.58
C GLY A 29 6.58 -12.48 -9.04
N THR A 30 7.72 -12.34 -9.73
CA THR A 30 9.04 -12.74 -9.24
C THR A 30 9.52 -11.74 -8.19
N LEU A 31 9.94 -12.25 -7.04
CA LEU A 31 10.48 -11.40 -5.97
C LEU A 31 11.87 -10.87 -6.37
N MET A 32 12.02 -9.55 -6.42
CA MET A 32 13.26 -8.87 -6.74
C MET A 32 14.12 -8.52 -5.52
N HIS A 33 13.54 -7.81 -4.56
CA HIS A 33 14.29 -7.31 -3.41
C HIS A 33 13.49 -7.49 -2.12
N LYS A 34 14.19 -7.77 -1.02
CA LYS A 34 13.66 -7.75 0.34
C LYS A 34 14.47 -6.76 1.17
N ILE A 35 13.83 -5.68 1.61
CA ILE A 35 14.51 -4.59 2.33
C ILE A 35 13.87 -4.50 3.71
N ALA A 36 14.68 -4.72 4.76
CA ALA A 36 14.23 -4.54 6.13
C ALA A 36 14.11 -3.05 6.44
N THR A 37 12.92 -2.62 6.87
CA THR A 37 12.61 -1.23 7.16
C THR A 37 11.90 -1.10 8.51
N LYS A 38 12.04 0.05 9.13
CA LYS A 38 11.32 0.43 10.34
C LYS A 38 10.53 1.69 10.04
N LEU A 39 9.21 1.65 10.21
CA LEU A 39 8.36 2.84 10.11
C LEU A 39 8.06 3.30 11.52
N ALA A 40 8.43 4.53 11.85
CA ALA A 40 7.98 5.21 13.06
C ALA A 40 6.90 6.22 12.68
N VAL A 41 5.81 6.22 13.43
CA VAL A 41 4.72 7.17 13.25
C VAL A 41 4.42 7.84 14.57
N GLY A 42 4.18 9.14 14.52
CA GLY A 42 3.71 9.95 15.62
C GLY A 42 2.72 11.00 15.15
N SER A 43 2.07 11.68 16.08
CA SER A 43 1.19 12.82 15.80
C SER A 43 1.72 14.08 16.48
N TYR A 44 1.40 15.24 15.91
CA TYR A 44 1.76 16.55 16.45
C TYR A 44 0.59 17.54 16.25
N GLY A 45 0.41 18.48 17.17
CA GLY A 45 -0.67 19.49 17.15
C GLY A 45 -1.84 19.15 18.08
N GLU A 46 -3.02 19.70 17.79
CA GLU A 46 -4.31 19.32 18.40
C GLU A 46 -5.47 19.76 17.48
N GLY A 47 -6.59 19.03 17.50
CA GLY A 47 -7.81 19.40 16.74
C GLY A 47 -7.58 19.47 15.22
N GLU A 48 -7.97 20.58 14.61
CA GLU A 48 -7.82 20.83 13.16
C GLU A 48 -6.36 21.00 12.71
N LEU A 49 -5.43 21.20 13.65
CA LEU A 49 -4.00 21.33 13.38
C LEU A 49 -3.25 20.01 13.64
N MET A 50 -3.98 18.90 13.78
CA MET A 50 -3.38 17.57 13.89
C MET A 50 -2.63 17.20 12.62
N SER A 51 -1.36 16.86 12.79
CA SER A 51 -0.48 16.38 11.73
C SER A 51 0.02 14.98 12.07
N LEU A 52 0.10 14.11 11.06
CA LEU A 52 0.71 12.79 11.16
C LEU A 52 2.15 12.88 10.69
N LEU A 53 3.09 12.49 11.55
CA LEU A 53 4.51 12.44 11.27
C LEU A 53 4.92 10.99 11.00
N GLN A 54 5.42 10.72 9.80
CA GLN A 54 5.88 9.38 9.41
C GLN A 54 7.36 9.44 9.06
N THR A 55 8.17 8.60 9.70
CA THR A 55 9.61 8.46 9.42
C THR A 55 9.93 7.02 9.06
N LEU A 56 10.38 6.82 7.82
CA LEU A 56 10.82 5.51 7.34
C LEU A 56 12.34 5.37 7.48
N TYR A 57 12.76 4.48 8.36
CA TYR A 57 14.15 4.08 8.50
C TYR A 57 14.42 2.88 7.60
N ILE A 58 15.36 3.04 6.68
CA ILE A 58 15.84 1.97 5.82
C ILE A 58 17.13 1.44 6.43
N LYS A 59 17.24 0.12 6.61
CA LYS A 59 18.47 -0.49 7.09
C LYS A 59 19.55 -0.29 6.02
N ARG A 60 20.43 0.67 6.27
CA ARG A 60 21.56 1.06 5.41
C ARG A 60 22.88 0.45 5.92
N PRO A 61 23.88 0.19 5.06
CA PRO A 61 25.23 0.68 5.29
C PRO A 61 25.22 2.21 5.08
N GLN A 62 25.84 2.99 5.98
CA GLN A 62 25.66 4.45 6.14
C GLN A 62 25.60 5.27 4.82
N SER A 63 24.64 6.21 4.68
CA SER A 63 24.66 7.34 3.71
C SER A 63 23.42 8.26 3.80
N THR A 64 23.55 9.46 4.36
CA THR A 64 22.48 10.47 4.52
C THR A 64 22.00 11.12 3.20
N THR A 65 20.69 11.10 2.93
CA THR A 65 20.03 11.96 1.94
C THR A 65 18.66 12.45 2.46
N SER A 66 18.30 13.68 2.13
CA SER A 66 17.02 14.35 2.47
C SER A 66 16.43 14.98 1.21
N PHE A 67 15.12 14.92 1.03
CA PHE A 67 14.42 15.59 -0.07
C PHE A 67 13.16 16.29 0.41
N SER A 68 12.87 17.45 -0.18
CA SER A 68 11.62 18.22 -0.04
C SER A 68 10.91 18.19 -1.40
N GLY A 69 9.71 17.64 -1.44
CA GLY A 69 8.84 17.64 -2.63
C GLY A 69 7.73 18.69 -2.51
N ASP A 70 7.16 19.08 -3.65
CA ASP A 70 6.13 20.11 -3.82
C ASP A 70 4.80 19.83 -3.07
N ASP A 71 4.18 20.92 -2.60
CA ASP A 71 2.99 20.99 -1.74
C ASP A 71 1.67 20.73 -2.49
N ASP A 72 1.36 19.46 -2.78
CA ASP A 72 -0.04 19.02 -3.01
C ASP A 72 -0.43 17.96 -1.97
N GLU A 73 -1.50 18.21 -1.22
CA GLU A 73 -1.97 17.30 -0.17
C GLU A 73 -2.37 15.91 -0.73
N PRO A 74 -1.97 14.81 -0.09
CA PRO A 74 -2.34 13.47 -0.52
C PRO A 74 -3.87 13.29 -0.45
N VAL A 75 -4.45 12.70 -1.49
CA VAL A 75 -5.87 12.34 -1.47
C VAL A 75 -6.04 11.01 -0.74
N ILE A 76 -6.85 11.03 0.32
CA ILE A 76 -7.19 9.87 1.15
C ILE A 76 -8.61 9.37 0.88
N GLY A 77 -8.76 8.05 0.81
CA GLY A 77 -10.04 7.36 1.07
C GLY A 77 -9.91 6.62 2.40
N PHE A 78 -10.82 6.85 3.34
CA PHE A 78 -10.75 6.28 4.69
C PHE A 78 -12.02 5.50 5.03
N PHE A 79 -11.86 4.31 5.61
CA PHE A 79 -12.92 3.36 5.95
C PHE A 79 -12.73 2.88 7.40
N PRO A 80 -13.18 3.65 8.40
CA PRO A 80 -12.85 3.38 9.81
C PRO A 80 -13.44 2.07 10.31
N LYS A 81 -14.68 1.75 9.93
CA LYS A 81 -15.34 0.50 10.35
C LYS A 81 -14.63 -0.73 9.80
N GLU A 82 -14.11 -0.63 8.58
CA GLU A 82 -13.38 -1.69 7.88
C GLU A 82 -11.88 -1.69 8.18
N LYS A 83 -11.38 -0.70 8.95
CA LYS A 83 -9.95 -0.49 9.26
C LYS A 83 -9.07 -0.46 8.01
N ALA A 84 -9.54 0.22 6.97
CA ALA A 84 -8.89 0.30 5.67
C ALA A 84 -8.74 1.75 5.20
N TYR A 85 -7.71 2.00 4.39
CA TYR A 85 -7.48 3.31 3.78
C TYR A 85 -6.75 3.16 2.44
N ALA A 86 -6.89 4.18 1.59
CA ALA A 86 -6.17 4.31 0.33
C ALA A 86 -5.55 5.71 0.26
N LEU A 87 -4.27 5.78 -0.13
CA LEU A 87 -3.52 7.04 -0.28
C LEU A 87 -2.98 7.15 -1.70
N ARG A 88 -3.17 8.30 -2.32
CA ARG A 88 -2.48 8.65 -3.56
C ARG A 88 -1.24 9.47 -3.23
N TYR A 89 -0.07 8.95 -3.56
CA TYR A 89 1.20 9.69 -3.54
C TYR A 89 1.39 10.41 -4.88
N GLN A 90 1.94 11.62 -4.86
CA GLN A 90 2.27 12.36 -6.08
C GLN A 90 3.40 11.68 -6.87
N THR A 91 4.38 11.15 -6.15
CA THR A 91 5.60 10.56 -6.71
C THR A 91 5.94 9.25 -6.01
N ALA A 92 6.65 8.37 -6.73
CA ALA A 92 7.26 7.17 -6.18
C ALA A 92 8.61 7.43 -5.49
N GLY A 93 9.02 8.70 -5.28
CA GLY A 93 10.35 9.06 -4.75
C GLY A 93 10.71 8.42 -3.41
N MET A 94 9.73 8.19 -2.52
CA MET A 94 9.96 7.42 -1.29
C MET A 94 10.36 5.97 -1.61
N LEU A 95 9.66 5.31 -2.53
CA LEU A 95 9.97 3.93 -2.95
C LEU A 95 11.33 3.87 -3.66
N GLU A 96 11.62 4.83 -4.53
CA GLU A 96 12.92 4.93 -5.20
C GLU A 96 14.05 5.05 -4.19
N THR A 97 13.90 5.92 -3.18
CA THR A 97 14.89 6.07 -2.10
C THR A 97 15.09 4.77 -1.35
N VAL A 98 14.01 4.04 -1.04
CA VAL A 98 14.14 2.73 -0.39
C VAL A 98 14.94 1.76 -1.25
N LEU A 99 14.68 1.71 -2.56
CA LEU A 99 15.41 0.82 -3.46
C LEU A 99 16.88 1.23 -3.58
N ARG A 100 17.18 2.51 -3.80
CA ARG A 100 18.57 3.00 -3.87
C ARG A 100 19.33 2.71 -2.58
N GLN A 101 18.77 3.08 -1.43
CA GLN A 101 19.46 2.97 -0.15
C GLN A 101 19.50 1.53 0.40
N GLY A 102 18.48 0.73 0.10
CA GLY A 102 18.36 -0.65 0.58
C GLY A 102 18.96 -1.70 -0.36
N VAL A 103 19.19 -1.36 -1.63
CA VAL A 103 19.74 -2.29 -2.64
C VAL A 103 21.12 -1.83 -3.16
N LEU A 104 21.26 -0.56 -3.54
CA LEU A 104 22.50 -0.06 -4.16
C LEU A 104 23.52 0.43 -3.12
N GLY A 105 23.07 1.11 -2.06
CA GLY A 105 23.95 1.60 -1.00
C GLY A 105 25.05 2.51 -1.53
N GLU A 106 26.31 2.14 -1.28
CA GLU A 106 27.51 2.90 -1.69
C GLU A 106 27.81 2.80 -3.20
N ASP A 107 27.25 1.80 -3.88
CA ASP A 107 27.42 1.61 -5.33
C ASP A 107 26.45 2.46 -6.17
N ASP A 108 25.66 3.35 -5.53
CA ASP A 108 24.76 4.26 -6.23
C ASP A 108 25.55 5.38 -6.91
N ILE A 109 25.59 5.33 -8.25
CA ILE A 109 26.24 6.33 -9.10
C ILE A 109 25.38 7.60 -9.30
N GLY A 110 24.19 7.67 -8.70
CA GLY A 110 23.31 8.84 -8.78
C GLY A 110 22.63 9.03 -10.14
N GLU A 111 22.68 8.03 -11.03
CA GLU A 111 21.94 8.06 -12.29
C GLU A 111 20.43 8.02 -12.02
N GLU A 112 19.65 8.77 -12.82
CA GLU A 112 18.18 8.85 -12.75
C GLU A 112 17.50 7.47 -12.84
N SER A 113 18.14 6.50 -13.52
CA SER A 113 17.75 5.10 -13.52
C SER A 113 18.98 4.20 -13.33
N PRO A 114 19.18 3.59 -12.15
CA PRO A 114 20.37 2.81 -11.87
C PRO A 114 20.36 1.51 -12.66
N ARG A 115 21.19 1.44 -13.71
CA ARG A 115 21.33 0.28 -14.62
C ARG A 115 21.85 -1.00 -13.96
N ASN A 116 22.38 -0.88 -12.74
CA ASN A 116 23.00 -1.96 -11.98
C ASN A 116 22.05 -2.64 -10.98
N LEU A 117 20.74 -2.32 -11.02
CA LEU A 117 19.74 -3.01 -10.21
C LEU A 117 19.60 -4.46 -10.70
N LYS A 118 20.40 -5.36 -10.13
CA LYS A 118 20.38 -6.79 -10.47
C LYS A 118 19.03 -7.37 -10.11
N LEU A 119 18.18 -7.57 -11.12
CA LEU A 119 17.02 -8.44 -11.04
C LEU A 119 17.52 -9.82 -10.60
N PRO A 120 17.09 -10.38 -9.46
CA PRO A 120 17.37 -11.78 -9.20
C PRO A 120 16.71 -12.61 -10.30
N SER A 121 17.51 -13.41 -10.98
CA SER A 121 17.04 -14.36 -12.00
C SER A 121 16.34 -15.60 -11.42
N LYS A 122 16.15 -15.66 -10.10
CA LYS A 122 15.51 -16.81 -9.45
C LYS A 122 14.00 -16.68 -9.50
N GLN A 123 13.43 -17.37 -10.47
CA GLN A 123 12.02 -17.72 -10.51
C GLN A 123 11.60 -18.38 -9.17
N PRO A 124 10.42 -18.03 -8.62
CA PRO A 124 9.94 -18.61 -7.38
C PRO A 124 9.77 -20.14 -7.53
N SER A 125 10.12 -20.88 -6.46
CA SER A 125 10.10 -22.35 -6.41
C SER A 125 8.73 -22.95 -6.06
N ILE A 126 7.65 -22.20 -6.27
CA ILE A 126 6.27 -22.69 -6.22
C ILE A 126 5.85 -22.75 -7.68
N GLU A 127 5.32 -23.89 -8.15
CA GLU A 127 4.79 -23.98 -9.51
C GLU A 127 3.87 -22.78 -9.75
N GLU A 128 4.29 -21.84 -10.62
CA GLU A 128 3.70 -20.49 -10.72
C GLU A 128 2.18 -20.53 -10.95
N SER A 129 1.72 -21.62 -11.57
CA SER A 129 0.32 -21.96 -11.84
C SER A 129 -0.52 -22.19 -10.58
N GLU A 130 0.07 -22.51 -9.42
CA GLU A 130 -0.68 -22.87 -8.22
C GLU A 130 -1.04 -21.67 -7.32
N ARG A 131 -0.38 -20.51 -7.51
CA ARG A 131 -0.63 -19.31 -6.68
C ARG A 131 -2.05 -18.76 -6.83
N ILE A 132 -2.72 -19.03 -7.94
CA ILE A 132 -4.09 -18.60 -8.20
C ILE A 132 -5.14 -19.53 -7.57
N LEU A 133 -4.77 -20.78 -7.25
CA LEU A 133 -5.69 -21.79 -6.70
C LEU A 133 -6.49 -21.31 -5.47
N PRO A 134 -5.89 -20.67 -4.44
CA PRO A 134 -6.67 -20.21 -3.29
C PRO A 134 -7.67 -19.09 -3.62
N HIS A 135 -7.57 -18.48 -4.80
CA HIS A 135 -8.49 -17.44 -5.27
C HIS A 135 -9.62 -17.99 -6.15
N LEU A 136 -9.52 -19.24 -6.61
CA LEU A 136 -10.57 -19.88 -7.41
C LEU A 136 -11.80 -20.19 -6.55
N GLY A 137 -12.98 -20.04 -7.14
CA GLY A 137 -14.26 -20.29 -6.52
C GLY A 137 -15.19 -19.09 -6.54
N THR A 138 -16.21 -19.14 -5.68
CA THR A 138 -17.21 -18.08 -5.54
C THR A 138 -17.04 -17.38 -4.19
N TRP A 139 -16.85 -16.07 -4.25
CA TRP A 139 -16.70 -15.17 -3.12
C TRP A 139 -17.97 -14.32 -3.02
N LYS A 140 -18.64 -14.40 -1.88
CA LYS A 140 -19.78 -13.52 -1.57
C LYS A 140 -19.35 -12.56 -0.47
N GLY A 141 -19.74 -11.30 -0.60
CA GLY A 141 -19.36 -10.28 0.36
C GLY A 141 -20.23 -9.05 0.26
N HIS A 142 -19.85 -8.04 1.02
CA HIS A 142 -20.50 -6.75 1.04
C HIS A 142 -19.45 -5.68 0.69
N SER A 143 -19.83 -4.71 -0.12
CA SER A 143 -18.95 -3.62 -0.55
C SER A 143 -19.54 -2.28 -0.15
N ARG A 144 -18.66 -1.37 0.26
CA ARG A 144 -19.00 0.03 0.54
C ARG A 144 -18.08 0.92 -0.29
N THR A 145 -18.67 1.85 -1.02
CA THR A 145 -17.94 2.85 -1.80
C THR A 145 -18.10 4.21 -1.15
N THR A 146 -16.99 4.89 -0.89
CA THR A 146 -16.97 6.25 -0.32
C THR A 146 -16.37 7.24 -1.32
N ARG A 147 -16.78 8.50 -1.22
CA ARG A 147 -16.14 9.58 -1.98
C ARG A 147 -14.76 9.84 -1.37
N THR A 148 -13.75 10.00 -2.21
CA THR A 148 -12.40 10.40 -1.78
C THR A 148 -12.42 11.77 -1.11
N GLY A 149 -11.59 11.96 -0.08
CA GLY A 149 -11.48 13.18 0.72
C GLY A 149 -11.71 12.90 2.21
N VAL A 150 -11.23 13.81 3.05
CA VAL A 150 -11.23 13.69 4.53
C VAL A 150 -12.62 13.43 5.11
N TYR A 151 -13.66 13.95 4.47
CA TYR A 151 -15.06 13.76 4.90
C TYR A 151 -15.68 12.43 4.45
N GLY A 152 -15.08 11.71 3.50
CA GLY A 152 -15.33 10.29 3.24
C GLY A 152 -16.79 9.81 3.21
N GLY A 153 -17.72 10.58 2.64
CA GLY A 153 -19.15 10.21 2.66
C GLY A 153 -19.40 8.88 1.94
N THR A 154 -20.18 7.98 2.57
CA THR A 154 -20.63 6.73 1.93
C THR A 154 -21.55 7.07 0.77
N VAL A 155 -21.15 6.66 -0.43
CA VAL A 155 -21.88 6.95 -1.67
C VAL A 155 -22.85 5.81 -1.97
N THR A 156 -22.38 4.56 -1.84
CA THR A 156 -23.20 3.36 -2.11
C THR A 156 -22.71 2.16 -1.31
N GLU A 157 -23.65 1.27 -1.00
CA GLU A 157 -23.41 -0.06 -0.45
C GLU A 157 -24.05 -1.12 -1.35
N ALA A 158 -23.40 -2.26 -1.48
CA ALA A 158 -23.86 -3.33 -2.35
C ALA A 158 -23.43 -4.72 -1.86
N ASP A 159 -24.34 -5.68 -1.99
CA ASP A 159 -24.00 -7.09 -1.91
C ASP A 159 -23.26 -7.52 -3.18
N THR A 160 -22.13 -8.18 -3.00
CA THR A 160 -21.22 -8.55 -4.10
C THR A 160 -21.05 -10.06 -4.20
N THR A 161 -20.95 -10.54 -5.42
CA THR A 161 -20.56 -11.92 -5.73
C THR A 161 -19.48 -11.90 -6.81
N ALA A 162 -18.31 -12.44 -6.50
CA ALA A 162 -17.20 -12.60 -7.43
C ALA A 162 -16.96 -14.10 -7.67
N VAL A 163 -16.93 -14.52 -8.93
CA VAL A 163 -16.64 -15.89 -9.35
C VAL A 163 -15.35 -15.86 -10.15
N LEU A 164 -14.35 -16.64 -9.72
CA LEU A 164 -13.10 -16.83 -10.43
C LEU A 164 -12.91 -18.32 -10.70
N GLU A 165 -12.87 -18.70 -11.97
CA GLU A 165 -12.70 -20.09 -12.40
C GLU A 165 -11.55 -20.20 -13.40
N MET A 166 -10.91 -21.36 -13.44
CA MET A 166 -9.90 -21.71 -14.44
C MET A 166 -10.40 -22.94 -15.19
N ASN A 167 -10.45 -22.86 -16.53
CA ASN A 167 -10.83 -24.00 -17.34
C ASN A 167 -9.64 -24.96 -17.55
N LYS A 168 -9.88 -26.12 -18.15
CA LYS A 168 -8.86 -27.16 -18.40
C LYS A 168 -7.78 -26.73 -19.41
N ASN A 169 -7.92 -25.56 -20.04
CA ASN A 169 -6.97 -24.99 -20.99
C ASN A 169 -6.19 -23.81 -20.35
N ASP A 170 -6.17 -23.71 -19.02
CA ASP A 170 -5.54 -22.65 -18.23
C ASP A 170 -6.07 -21.22 -18.53
N GLN A 171 -7.31 -21.12 -19.03
CA GLN A 171 -7.96 -19.82 -19.25
C GLN A 171 -8.83 -19.46 -18.05
N LEU A 172 -8.71 -18.19 -17.62
CA LEU A 172 -9.48 -17.65 -16.50
C LEU A 172 -10.83 -17.10 -16.97
N LEU A 173 -11.87 -17.41 -16.19
CA LEU A 173 -13.18 -16.78 -16.23
C LEU A 173 -13.37 -15.98 -14.94
N TYR A 174 -13.57 -14.67 -15.06
CA TYR A 174 -13.89 -13.80 -13.93
C TYR A 174 -15.25 -13.14 -14.15
N ILE A 175 -16.15 -13.31 -13.18
CA ILE A 175 -17.47 -12.70 -13.18
C ILE A 175 -17.64 -11.96 -11.86
N PHE A 176 -17.95 -10.66 -11.93
CA PHE A 176 -18.24 -9.83 -10.76
C PHE A 176 -19.65 -9.28 -10.87
N THR A 177 -20.44 -9.43 -9.82
CA THR A 177 -21.80 -8.90 -9.70
C THR A 177 -21.90 -8.05 -8.45
N SER A 178 -22.50 -6.86 -8.58
CA SER A 178 -22.74 -5.92 -7.49
C SER A 178 -24.21 -5.52 -7.51
N ILE A 179 -24.91 -5.77 -6.41
CA ILE A 179 -26.34 -5.46 -6.25
C ILE A 179 -26.44 -4.34 -5.24
N ASN A 180 -26.65 -3.12 -5.73
CA ASN A 180 -26.78 -1.95 -4.88
C ASN A 180 -28.07 -2.03 -4.06
N HIS A 181 -27.98 -1.68 -2.78
CA HIS A 181 -29.17 -1.37 -2.01
C HIS A 181 -29.61 0.05 -2.39
N LEU A 182 -30.82 0.21 -2.91
CA LEU A 182 -31.42 1.53 -3.11
C LEU A 182 -31.63 2.15 -1.72
N THR A 183 -30.69 2.98 -1.27
CA THR A 183 -30.90 3.85 -0.11
C THR A 183 -31.91 4.91 -0.51
N THR A 184 -33.13 4.81 0.07
CA THR A 184 -34.22 5.77 -0.11
C THR A 184 -33.94 7.05 0.67
#